data_AF-A0A7C1TDW2-F1
#
_entry.id   AF-A0A7C1TDW2-F1
#
_cell.length_a   1.000
_cell.length_b   1.000
_cell.length_c   1.000
_cell.angle_alpha   90.00
_cell.angle_beta   90.00
_cell.angle_gamma   90.00
#
_symmetry.space_group_name_H-M   'P 1'
#
loop_
_entity.id
_entity.type
_entity.pdbx_description
1 polymer ?
#
loop_
_entity_poly.entity_id
_entity_poly.type
_entity_poly.pdbx_seq_one_letter_code
_entity_poly.pdbx_strand_id
1 'polypeptide(L)'
;MEELQKNGRVERKEVKIGVIANRVRENTIIFGELYDFIKSMKLPYVATLRDTQNYIHAEERGIGIFEMAPSRVYQDLEDWEPLTKWLRSKRSMP
;
A
#
# COMPACT_ATOMS: atom_id res chain seq x y z
N MET A 1 8.16 13.64 5.67
CA MET A 1 7.06 14.07 6.57
C MET A 1 6.82 15.56 6.50
N GLU A 2 7.86 16.38 6.58
CA GLU A 2 7.75 17.85 6.50
C GLU A 2 7.00 18.31 5.24
N GLU A 3 7.24 17.67 4.10
CA GLU A 3 6.56 17.98 2.84
C GLU A 3 5.06 17.64 2.85
N LEU A 4 4.65 16.53 3.48
CA LEU A 4 3.24 16.19 3.64
C LEU A 4 2.52 17.18 4.56
N GLN A 5 3.20 17.70 5.59
CA GLN A 5 2.64 18.70 6.51
C GLN A 5 2.48 20.07 5.85
N LYS A 6 3.27 20.40 4.82
CA LYS A 6 3.11 21.64 4.05
C LYS A 6 1.82 21.67 3.22
N ASN A 7 1.12 20.54 3.09
CA ASN A 7 -0.21 20.53 2.47
C ASN A 7 -1.25 21.02 3.48
N GLY A 8 -1.86 22.18 3.21
CA GLY A 8 -2.84 22.79 4.12
C GLY A 8 -4.05 21.92 4.48
N ARG A 9 -4.43 20.94 3.64
CA ARG A 9 -5.50 19.97 3.97
C ARG A 9 -5.03 18.93 4.99
N VAL A 10 -3.76 18.54 4.94
CA VAL A 10 -3.14 17.65 5.93
C VAL A 10 -3.04 18.37 7.27
N GLU A 11 -2.56 19.61 7.26
CA GLU A 11 -2.46 20.45 8.46
C GLU A 11 -3.82 20.65 9.14
N ARG A 12 -4.87 20.95 8.35
CA ARG A 12 -6.25 21.08 8.82
C ARG A 12 -6.94 19.75 9.16
N LYS A 13 -6.23 18.62 9.05
CA LYS A 13 -6.76 17.25 9.29
C LYS A 13 -7.96 16.87 8.42
N GLU A 14 -8.08 17.48 7.25
CA GLU A 14 -9.13 17.23 6.25
C GLU A 14 -8.81 16.01 5.35
N VAL A 15 -7.72 15.30 5.65
CA VAL A 15 -7.31 14.07 4.98
C VAL A 15 -6.74 13.08 5.99
N LYS A 16 -6.95 11.77 5.74
CA LYS A 16 -6.26 10.69 6.45
C LYS A 16 -5.09 10.22 5.62
N ILE A 17 -3.96 9.99 6.28
CA ILE A 17 -2.73 9.50 5.65
C ILE A 17 -2.52 8.06 6.09
N GLY A 18 -2.17 7.19 5.15
CA GLY A 18 -1.71 5.84 5.41
C GLY A 18 -0.45 5.52 4.59
N VAL A 19 0.33 4.57 5.09
CA VAL A 19 1.58 4.12 4.45
C VAL A 19 1.35 2.74 3.84
N ILE A 20 1.82 2.55 2.61
CA ILE A 20 1.83 1.27 1.92
C ILE A 20 3.30 0.96 1.60
N ALA A 21 3.78 -0.23 1.94
CA ALA A 21 5.06 -0.66 1.41
C ALA A 21 4.82 -1.31 0.05
N ASN A 22 5.28 -0.65 -1.01
CA ASN A 22 5.04 -1.05 -2.39
C ASN A 22 6.27 -1.76 -2.98
N ARG A 23 6.04 -2.80 -3.79
CA ARG A 23 7.07 -3.62 -4.47
C ARG A 23 8.14 -4.14 -3.51
N VAL A 24 7.69 -4.72 -2.41
CA VAL A 24 8.58 -5.25 -1.38
C VAL A 24 8.97 -6.69 -1.70
N ARG A 25 10.24 -7.03 -1.41
CA ARG A 25 10.71 -8.41 -1.29
C ARG A 25 10.84 -8.76 0.19
N GLU A 26 9.89 -9.55 0.70
CA GLU A 26 9.74 -9.85 2.13
C GLU A 26 10.96 -10.58 2.74
N ASN A 27 11.72 -11.33 1.92
CA ASN A 27 12.87 -12.11 2.35
C ASN A 27 14.19 -11.31 2.36
N THR A 28 14.14 -9.99 2.55
CA THR A 28 15.34 -9.14 2.56
C THR A 28 15.52 -8.49 3.93
N ILE A 29 16.76 -8.42 4.42
CA ILE A 29 17.11 -7.74 5.68
C ILE A 29 16.61 -6.28 5.67
N ILE A 30 16.65 -5.65 4.49
CA ILE A 30 16.19 -4.27 4.23
C ILE A 30 14.69 -4.10 4.53
N PHE A 31 13.88 -5.15 4.39
CA PHE A 31 12.46 -5.07 4.74
C PHE A 31 12.24 -4.89 6.26
N GLY A 32 13.08 -5.52 7.09
CA GLY A 32 13.03 -5.33 8.54
C GLY A 32 13.30 -3.87 8.93
N GLU A 33 14.35 -3.27 8.36
CA GLU A 33 14.67 -1.85 8.59
C GLU A 33 13.56 -0.91 8.11
N LEU A 34 12.98 -1.19 6.93
CA LEU A 34 11.83 -0.44 6.42
C LEU A 34 10.65 -0.53 7.37
N TYR A 35 10.36 -1.71 7.89
CA TYR A 35 9.25 -1.94 8.80
C TYR A 35 9.44 -1.20 10.13
N ASP A 36 10.64 -1.23 10.70
CA ASP A 36 10.98 -0.50 11.92
C ASP A 36 10.92 1.02 11.71
N PHE A 37 11.40 1.51 10.56
CA PHE A 37 11.25 2.91 10.18
C PHE A 37 9.77 3.31 10.06
N ILE A 38 8.95 2.53 9.37
CA ILE A 38 7.52 2.80 9.23
C ILE A 38 6.82 2.76 10.59
N LYS A 39 7.18 1.84 11.49
CA LYS A 39 6.66 1.81 12.87
C LYS A 39 7.02 3.06 13.66
N SER A 40 8.19 3.64 13.42
CA SER A 40 8.57 4.92 14.04
C SER A 40 7.70 6.08 13.55
N MET A 41 7.11 5.95 12.35
CA MET A 41 6.14 6.91 11.85
C MET A 41 4.81 6.72 12.59
N LYS A 42 4.27 7.80 13.16
CA LYS A 42 2.94 7.79 13.82
C LYS A 42 1.77 7.70 12.82
N LEU A 43 1.97 6.99 11.71
CA LEU A 43 1.00 6.82 10.63
C LEU A 43 0.56 5.37 10.53
N PRO A 44 -0.69 5.11 10.13
CA PRO A 44 -1.16 3.74 9.94
C PRO A 44 -0.41 3.08 8.79
N TYR A 45 0.23 1.95 9.06
CA TYR A 45 0.72 1.04 8.04
C TYR A 45 -0.44 0.18 7.52
N VAL A 46 -0.79 0.34 6.25
CA VAL A 46 -2.07 -0.14 5.69
C VAL A 46 -1.92 -1.48 4.99
N ALA A 47 -0.91 -1.63 4.13
CA ALA A 47 -0.68 -2.84 3.35
C ALA A 47 0.78 -2.97 2.90
N THR A 48 1.18 -4.19 2.57
CA THR A 48 2.41 -4.52 1.84
C THR A 48 1.98 -5.06 0.48
N LEU A 49 2.49 -4.52 -0.62
CA LEU A 49 2.30 -5.06 -1.97
C LEU A 49 3.62 -5.65 -2.46
N ARG A 50 3.62 -6.94 -2.79
CA ARG A 50 4.84 -7.65 -3.21
C ARG A 50 5.28 -7.28 -4.62
N ASP A 51 6.58 -7.42 -4.85
CA ASP A 51 7.19 -7.32 -6.18
C ASP A 51 6.95 -8.63 -6.96
N THR A 52 5.88 -8.68 -7.76
CA THR A 52 5.52 -9.84 -8.60
C THR A 52 5.51 -9.47 -10.08
N GLN A 53 5.78 -10.46 -10.95
CA GLN A 53 5.69 -10.28 -12.41
C GLN A 53 4.25 -10.02 -12.89
N ASN A 54 3.25 -10.33 -12.06
CA ASN A 54 1.85 -10.12 -12.41
C ASN A 54 1.55 -8.64 -12.73
N TYR A 55 2.17 -7.69 -12.03
CA TYR A 55 2.00 -6.26 -12.32
C TYR A 55 2.57 -5.85 -13.67
N ILE A 56 3.70 -6.43 -14.09
CA ILE A 56 4.28 -6.18 -15.42
C ILE A 56 3.36 -6.76 -16.50
N HIS A 57 2.87 -7.99 -16.31
CA HIS A 57 1.92 -8.60 -17.25
C HIS A 57 0.57 -7.88 -17.33
N ALA A 58 0.12 -7.28 -16.22
CA ALA A 58 -1.08 -6.47 -16.19
C ALA A 58 -0.89 -5.20 -17.05
N GLU A 59 0.24 -4.51 -16.86
CA GLU A 59 0.64 -3.34 -17.66
C GLU A 59 0.74 -3.65 -19.15
N GLU A 60 1.45 -4.73 -19.53
CA GLU A 60 1.62 -5.16 -20.93
C GLU A 60 0.28 -5.36 -21.65
N ARG A 61 -0.77 -5.73 -20.90
CA ARG A 61 -2.12 -5.97 -21.41
C ARG A 61 -3.05 -4.76 -21.26
N GLY A 62 -2.61 -3.70 -20.59
CA GLY A 62 -3.43 -2.53 -20.29
C GLY A 62 -4.57 -2.80 -19.31
N ILE A 63 -4.41 -3.77 -18.41
CA ILE A 63 -5.42 -4.16 -17.41
C ILE A 63 -4.88 -4.00 -15.97
N GLY A 64 -5.77 -3.91 -15.00
CA GLY A 64 -5.45 -3.96 -13.58
C GLY A 64 -5.25 -5.39 -13.06
N ILE A 65 -4.59 -5.52 -11.90
CA ILE A 65 -4.36 -6.81 -11.23
C ILE A 65 -5.67 -7.56 -10.93
N PHE A 66 -6.76 -6.83 -10.65
CA PHE A 66 -8.10 -7.39 -10.38
C PHE A 66 -8.81 -7.93 -11.63
N GLU A 67 -8.34 -7.58 -12.83
CA GLU A 67 -8.90 -8.02 -14.10
C GLU A 67 -8.18 -9.28 -14.63
N MET A 68 -7.09 -9.69 -13.99
CA MET A 68 -6.36 -10.92 -14.31
C MET A 68 -7.09 -12.16 -13.79
N ALA A 69 -6.77 -13.33 -14.35
CA ALA A 69 -7.33 -14.61 -13.89
C ALA A 69 -7.03 -14.83 -12.39
N PRO A 70 -8.05 -14.99 -11.52
CA PRO A 70 -7.86 -15.05 -10.06
C PRO A 70 -6.89 -16.15 -9.61
N SER A 71 -6.86 -17.29 -10.29
CA SER A 71 -5.92 -18.38 -10.00
C SER A 71 -4.44 -17.99 -10.15
N ARG A 72 -4.14 -16.97 -10.96
CA ARG A 72 -2.77 -16.47 -11.18
C ARG A 72 -2.37 -15.39 -10.17
N VAL A 73 -3.34 -14.60 -9.72
CA VAL A 73 -3.10 -13.40 -8.91
C VAL A 73 -3.63 -13.53 -7.49
N TYR A 74 -4.07 -14.71 -7.05
CA TYR A 74 -4.76 -14.89 -5.76
C TYR A 74 -3.95 -14.32 -4.59
N GLN A 75 -2.64 -14.54 -4.57
CA GLN A 75 -1.79 -14.00 -3.51
C GLN A 75 -1.67 -12.47 -3.61
N ASP A 76 -1.57 -11.90 -4.81
CA ASP A 76 -1.58 -10.44 -4.95
C ASP A 76 -2.91 -9.87 -4.45
N LEU A 77 -4.04 -10.51 -4.76
CA LEU A 77 -5.35 -10.09 -4.26
C LEU A 77 -5.45 -10.13 -2.73
N GLU A 78 -4.83 -11.11 -2.08
CA GLU A 78 -4.70 -11.17 -0.62
C GLU A 78 -3.90 -9.98 -0.07
N ASP A 79 -2.79 -9.60 -0.72
CA ASP A 79 -2.01 -8.41 -0.34
C ASP A 79 -2.80 -7.09 -0.47
N TRP A 80 -3.72 -7.03 -1.43
CA TRP A 80 -4.60 -5.87 -1.65
C TRP A 80 -5.76 -5.79 -0.64
N GLU A 81 -6.11 -6.90 0.02
CA GLU A 81 -7.27 -6.94 0.94
C GLU A 81 -7.15 -5.91 2.08
N PRO A 82 -6.02 -5.78 2.82
CA PRO A 82 -5.89 -4.79 3.88
C PRO A 82 -6.11 -3.35 3.41
N LEU A 83 -5.63 -3.00 2.22
CA LEU A 83 -5.80 -1.66 1.63
C LEU A 83 -7.26 -1.40 1.28
N THR A 84 -7.91 -2.32 0.56
CA THR A 84 -9.31 -2.15 0.18
C THR A 84 -10.23 -2.10 1.40
N LYS A 85 -9.94 -2.90 2.44
CA LYS A 85 -10.64 -2.88 3.72
C LYS A 85 -10.45 -1.55 4.45
N TRP A 86 -9.23 -1.01 4.47
CA TRP A 86 -8.95 0.29 5.09
C TRP A 86 -9.69 1.42 4.38
N LEU A 87 -9.68 1.43 3.04
CA LEU A 87 -10.38 2.42 2.22
C LEU A 87 -11.90 2.42 2.46
N ARG A 88 -12.49 1.26 2.74
CA ARG A 88 -13.92 1.12 3.09
C ARG A 88 -14.26 1.45 4.54
N SER A 89 -13.26 1.69 5.39
CA SER A 89 -13.46 1.91 6.82
C SER A 89 -13.56 3.39 7.18
N LYS A 90 -14.11 3.70 8.36
CA LYS A 90 -14.09 5.07 8.92
C LYS A 90 -12.66 5.63 9.12
N ARG A 91 -11.63 4.77 9.09
CA ARG A 91 -10.22 5.19 9.30
C ARG A 91 -9.62 5.88 8.08
N SER A 92 -10.21 5.74 6.90
CA SER A 92 -9.80 6.43 5.67
C SER A 92 -10.53 7.76 5.44
N MET A 93 -11.63 8.01 6.18
CA MET A 93 -12.46 9.20 6.04
C MET A 93 -11.94 10.33 6.95
N PRO A 94 -11.80 11.57 6.47
CA PRO A 94 -11.42 12.75 7.26
C PRO A 94 -12.26 12.95 8.53
#